data_AF-A0A0R3TVK8-F1
#
_entry.id   AF-A0A0R3TVK8-F1
#
_cell.length_a   1.000
_cell.length_b   1.000
_cell.length_c   1.000
_cell.angle_alpha   90.00
_cell.angle_beta   90.00
_cell.angle_gamma   90.00
#
_symmetry.space_group_name_H-M   'P 1'
#
loop_
_entity.id
_entity.type
_entity.pdbx_description
1 polymer ?
#
loop_
_entity_poly.entity_id
_entity_poly.type
_entity_poly.pdbx_seq_one_letter_code
_entity_poly.pdbx_strand_id
1 'polypeptide(L)'
;MQHENCTLSTNVVVAALGLLAVEIYFEDIERNLIVKSLILSNDSQTSQILTQKTIVDLQVHLFNITNSEEVVGSEAKPKLQTVGPYVYRRETKKEDITYTDECESKKCLEYSESSQMYFEANKSSAFPENETITVPNIVRVLNDTFDGPFTINTGEGDITKLGELEAFKGMTLNDIWDTDYANMLNGTSKNKKVS
;
A
#
# COMPACT_ATOMS: atom_id res chain seq x y z
N MET A 1 63.55 4.48 -24.10
CA MET A 1 63.75 4.80 -22.67
C MET A 1 63.04 6.08 -22.22
N GLN A 2 63.47 7.30 -22.58
CA GLN A 2 62.85 8.53 -22.03
C GLN A 2 61.40 8.78 -22.51
N HIS A 3 61.07 8.34 -23.73
CA HIS A 3 59.73 8.47 -24.31
C HIS A 3 58.71 7.44 -23.78
N GLU A 4 59.16 6.24 -23.42
CA GLU A 4 58.32 5.15 -22.85
C GLU A 4 57.92 5.41 -21.40
N ASN A 5 58.81 6.03 -20.62
CA ASN A 5 58.50 6.41 -19.24
C ASN A 5 57.46 7.55 -19.18
N CYS A 6 57.44 8.42 -20.20
CA CYS A 6 56.48 9.51 -20.32
C CYS A 6 55.06 8.98 -20.59
N THR A 7 54.90 8.06 -21.55
CA THR A 7 53.61 7.46 -21.90
C THR A 7 53.03 6.60 -20.77
N LEU A 8 53.89 5.91 -20.01
CA LEU A 8 53.46 5.16 -18.83
C LEU A 8 52.93 6.09 -17.73
N SER A 9 53.64 7.21 -17.47
CA SER A 9 53.22 8.18 -16.46
C SER A 9 51.89 8.86 -16.80
N THR A 10 51.65 9.20 -18.07
CA THR A 10 50.38 9.81 -18.50
C THR A 10 49.21 8.85 -18.34
N ASN A 11 49.41 7.56 -18.65
CA ASN A 11 48.36 6.55 -18.50
C ASN A 11 47.99 6.32 -17.03
N VAL A 12 48.98 6.31 -16.12
CA VAL A 12 48.73 6.20 -14.68
C VAL A 12 47.92 7.38 -14.16
N VAL A 13 48.26 8.60 -14.59
CA VAL A 13 47.52 9.81 -14.20
C VAL A 13 46.09 9.79 -14.73
N VAL A 14 45.87 9.41 -16.00
CA VAL A 14 44.52 9.29 -16.59
C VAL A 14 43.70 8.22 -15.86
N ALA A 15 44.29 7.07 -15.53
CA ALA A 15 43.61 6.02 -14.78
C ALA A 15 43.24 6.48 -13.36
N ALA A 16 44.14 7.16 -12.66
CA ALA A 16 43.89 7.70 -11.32
C ALA A 16 42.78 8.76 -11.32
N LEU A 17 42.79 9.68 -12.31
CA LEU A 17 41.73 10.66 -12.49
C LEU A 17 40.40 10.02 -12.87
N GLY A 18 40.41 8.96 -13.68
CA GLY A 18 39.21 8.18 -14.03
C GLY A 18 38.61 7.48 -12.81
N LEU A 19 39.43 6.85 -11.96
CA LEU A 19 38.99 6.24 -10.71
C LEU A 19 38.41 7.28 -9.74
N LEU A 20 39.07 8.43 -9.57
CA LEU A 20 38.56 9.53 -8.74
C LEU A 20 37.24 10.09 -9.28
N ALA A 21 37.11 10.23 -10.60
CA ALA A 21 35.87 10.66 -11.22
C ALA A 21 34.75 9.64 -10.98
N VAL A 22 35.03 8.34 -11.13
CA VAL A 22 34.04 7.30 -10.81
C VAL A 22 33.60 7.41 -9.36
N GLU A 23 34.53 7.48 -8.40
CA GLU A 23 34.19 7.60 -6.97
C GLU A 23 33.32 8.84 -6.68
N ILE A 24 33.64 9.99 -7.29
CA ILE A 24 32.87 11.23 -7.11
C ILE A 24 31.47 11.13 -7.72
N TYR A 25 31.35 10.58 -8.92
CA TYR A 25 30.07 10.52 -9.65
C TYR A 25 29.24 9.28 -9.34
N PHE A 26 29.80 8.29 -8.65
CA PHE A 26 29.13 7.01 -8.38
C PHE A 26 27.84 7.23 -7.59
N GLU A 27 27.88 8.04 -6.52
CA GLU A 27 26.71 8.34 -5.70
C GLU A 27 25.58 9.00 -6.52
N ASP A 28 25.91 9.96 -7.39
CA ASP A 28 24.93 10.62 -8.25
C ASP A 28 24.33 9.66 -9.28
N ILE A 29 25.15 8.82 -9.90
CA ILE A 29 24.71 7.83 -10.88
C ILE A 29 23.78 6.81 -10.18
N GLU A 30 24.20 6.24 -9.06
CA GLU A 30 23.39 5.30 -8.28
C GLU A 30 22.07 5.94 -7.86
N ARG A 31 22.11 7.14 -7.26
CA ARG A 31 20.91 7.87 -6.86
C ARG A 31 19.97 8.09 -8.03
N ASN A 32 20.48 8.52 -9.19
CA ASN A 32 19.66 8.75 -10.37
C ASN A 32 19.04 7.46 -10.91
N LEU A 33 19.78 6.36 -10.89
CA LEU A 33 19.25 5.05 -11.29
C LEU A 33 18.18 4.54 -10.31
N ILE A 34 18.40 4.68 -9.01
CA ILE A 34 17.44 4.31 -7.97
C ILE A 34 16.17 5.15 -8.10
N VAL A 35 16.28 6.47 -8.15
CA VAL A 35 15.13 7.38 -8.28
C VAL A 35 14.33 7.06 -9.54
N LYS A 36 14.98 6.85 -10.68
CA LYS A 36 14.30 6.49 -11.94
C LYS A 36 13.57 5.14 -11.86
N SER A 37 14.08 4.17 -11.10
CA SER A 37 13.43 2.88 -10.88
C SER A 37 12.24 2.97 -9.92
N LEU A 38 12.27 3.93 -8.99
CA LEU A 38 11.24 4.15 -7.96
C LEU A 38 10.04 4.97 -8.47
N ILE A 39 10.26 5.94 -9.37
CA ILE A 39 9.18 6.77 -9.93
C ILE A 39 8.13 5.86 -10.58
N LEU A 40 6.86 6.05 -10.19
CA LEU A 40 5.73 5.36 -10.81
C LEU A 40 5.56 5.90 -12.22
N SER A 41 5.97 5.11 -13.20
CA SER A 41 5.75 5.35 -14.62
C SER A 41 5.39 4.04 -15.31
N ASN A 42 4.76 4.12 -16.48
CA ASN A 42 4.30 2.95 -17.24
C ASN A 42 5.35 1.82 -17.34
N ASP A 43 6.63 2.18 -17.47
CA ASP A 43 7.73 1.22 -17.71
C ASP A 43 8.57 0.91 -16.46
N SER A 44 8.30 1.54 -15.31
CA SER A 44 9.11 1.35 -14.10
C SER A 44 8.90 -0.02 -13.45
N GLN A 45 9.95 -0.54 -12.81
CA GLN A 45 9.87 -1.77 -12.01
C GLN A 45 8.89 -1.59 -10.84
N THR A 46 8.86 -0.40 -10.23
CA THR A 46 7.98 -0.11 -9.10
C THR A 46 6.50 -0.14 -9.50
N SER A 47 6.13 0.37 -10.68
CA SER A 47 4.76 0.25 -11.17
C SER A 47 4.34 -1.21 -11.42
N GLN A 48 5.25 -2.06 -11.91
CA GLN A 48 4.97 -3.50 -12.05
C GLN A 48 4.72 -4.18 -10.70
N ILE A 49 5.53 -3.85 -9.69
CA ILE A 49 5.37 -4.37 -8.33
C ILE A 49 4.06 -3.86 -7.71
N LEU A 50 3.75 -2.57 -7.88
CA LEU A 50 2.55 -1.95 -7.32
C LEU A 50 1.26 -2.55 -7.88
N THR A 51 1.25 -2.84 -9.18
CA THR A 51 0.09 -3.38 -9.90
C THR A 51 -0.03 -4.90 -9.79
N GLN A 52 0.97 -5.56 -9.20
CA GLN A 52 0.91 -6.98 -8.91
C GLN A 52 -0.22 -7.29 -7.92
N LYS A 53 -0.95 -8.36 -8.23
CA LYS A 53 -1.99 -8.92 -7.34
C LYS A 53 -1.41 -9.16 -5.95
N THR A 54 -2.07 -8.58 -4.95
CA THR A 54 -1.69 -8.72 -3.54
C THR A 54 -2.57 -9.76 -2.88
N ILE A 55 -1.96 -10.66 -2.08
CA ILE A 55 -2.66 -11.73 -1.37
C ILE A 55 -2.37 -11.58 0.13
N VAL A 56 -3.41 -11.48 0.94
CA VAL A 56 -3.31 -11.27 2.40
C VAL A 56 -4.31 -12.16 3.12
N ASP A 57 -3.89 -12.83 4.18
CA ASP A 57 -4.80 -13.54 5.09
C ASP A 57 -5.44 -12.56 6.08
N LEU A 58 -6.76 -12.46 6.07
CA LEU A 58 -7.56 -11.74 7.04
C LEU A 58 -8.03 -12.71 8.13
N GLN A 59 -7.64 -12.47 9.37
CA GLN A 59 -8.13 -13.24 10.52
C GLN A 59 -9.23 -12.46 11.24
N VAL A 60 -10.43 -13.03 11.28
CA VAL A 60 -11.59 -12.45 11.94
C VAL A 60 -11.83 -13.15 13.26
N HIS A 61 -11.85 -12.37 14.34
CA HIS A 61 -12.27 -12.81 15.67
C HIS A 61 -13.58 -12.11 16.02
N LEU A 62 -14.59 -12.90 16.40
CA LEU A 62 -15.91 -12.41 16.75
C LEU A 62 -16.11 -12.47 18.26
N PHE A 63 -16.95 -11.57 18.79
CA PHE A 63 -17.36 -11.59 20.19
C PHE A 63 -18.80 -12.09 20.29
N ASN A 64 -18.95 -13.34 20.70
CA ASN A 64 -20.25 -13.95 20.99
C ASN A 64 -20.81 -13.38 22.30
N ILE A 65 -22.05 -12.91 22.28
CA ILE A 65 -22.77 -12.45 23.47
C ILE A 65 -23.49 -13.64 24.11
N THR A 66 -23.03 -14.07 25.28
CA THR A 66 -23.55 -15.29 25.94
C THR A 66 -24.81 -15.04 26.79
N ASN A 67 -25.16 -13.78 27.05
CA ASN A 67 -26.35 -13.38 27.83
C ASN A 67 -27.23 -12.35 27.07
N SER A 68 -27.45 -12.56 25.77
CA SER A 68 -28.17 -11.63 24.90
C SER A 68 -29.59 -11.30 25.39
N GLU A 69 -30.32 -12.27 25.94
CA GLU A 69 -31.66 -12.07 26.49
C GLU A 69 -31.67 -11.10 27.69
N GLU A 70 -30.69 -11.19 28.59
CA GLU A 70 -30.54 -10.27 29.74
C GLU A 70 -30.16 -8.86 29.27
N VAL A 71 -29.28 -8.76 28.27
CA VAL A 71 -28.87 -7.46 27.71
C VAL A 71 -30.07 -6.70 27.15
N VAL A 72 -30.96 -7.39 26.43
CA VAL A 72 -32.15 -6.78 25.83
C VAL A 72 -33.26 -6.55 26.86
N GLY A 73 -33.46 -7.49 27.79
CA GLY A 73 -34.60 -7.48 28.70
C GLY A 73 -34.41 -6.71 30.01
N SER A 74 -33.17 -6.54 30.49
CA SER A 74 -32.89 -5.99 31.82
C SER A 74 -31.73 -4.99 31.87
N GLU A 75 -31.29 -4.46 30.72
CA GLU A 75 -30.12 -3.58 30.59
C GLU A 75 -28.84 -4.17 31.22
N ALA A 76 -28.73 -5.51 31.27
CA ALA A 76 -27.57 -6.17 31.83
C ALA A 76 -26.31 -5.92 30.99
N LYS A 77 -25.14 -5.90 31.64
CA LYS A 77 -23.85 -5.77 30.93
C LYS A 77 -23.60 -7.02 30.06
N PRO A 78 -23.25 -6.86 28.76
CA PRO A 78 -22.94 -8.00 27.90
C PRO A 78 -21.74 -8.81 28.39
N LYS A 79 -21.88 -10.14 28.40
CA LYS A 79 -20.81 -11.11 28.63
C LYS A 79 -20.32 -11.61 27.27
N LEU A 80 -19.05 -11.32 26.97
CA LEU A 80 -18.44 -11.61 25.68
C LEU A 80 -17.56 -12.86 25.76
N GLN A 81 -17.64 -13.69 24.73
CA GLN A 81 -16.74 -14.81 24.48
C GLN A 81 -16.12 -14.65 23.09
N THR A 82 -14.80 -14.66 22.99
CA THR A 82 -14.11 -14.61 21.69
C THR A 82 -14.25 -15.95 20.95
N VAL A 83 -14.61 -15.88 19.67
CA VAL A 83 -14.74 -17.03 18.77
C VAL A 83 -13.92 -16.76 17.50
N GLY A 84 -13.25 -17.79 16.99
CA GLY A 84 -12.37 -17.73 15.82
C GLY A 84 -10.96 -18.28 16.09
N PRO A 85 -9.97 -17.98 15.22
CA PRO A 85 -10.11 -17.15 14.02
C PRO A 85 -10.93 -17.82 12.91
N TYR A 86 -11.69 -17.01 12.16
CA TYR A 86 -12.12 -17.34 10.81
C TYR A 86 -11.18 -16.64 9.83
N VAL A 87 -10.48 -17.42 9.02
CA VAL A 87 -9.43 -16.92 8.14
C VAL A 87 -9.96 -16.86 6.72
N TYR A 88 -9.82 -15.69 6.10
CA TYR A 88 -10.14 -15.46 4.71
C TYR A 88 -8.91 -14.97 3.96
N ARG A 89 -8.55 -15.62 2.87
CA ARG A 89 -7.57 -15.09 1.91
C ARG A 89 -8.23 -13.98 1.09
N ARG A 90 -7.73 -12.75 1.22
CA ARG A 90 -8.06 -11.64 0.33
C ARG A 90 -7.11 -11.62 -0.84
N GLU A 91 -7.67 -11.50 -2.03
CA GLU A 91 -6.92 -11.27 -3.25
C GLU A 91 -7.34 -9.93 -3.85
N THR A 92 -6.42 -8.97 -3.87
CA THR A 92 -6.67 -7.60 -4.34
C THR A 92 -5.90 -7.31 -5.61
N LYS A 93 -6.56 -6.69 -6.59
CA LYS A 93 -5.96 -6.20 -7.82
C LYS A 93 -6.18 -4.70 -7.96
N LYS A 94 -5.18 -4.01 -8.52
CA LYS A 94 -5.36 -2.64 -9.00
C LYS A 94 -5.86 -2.70 -10.44
N GLU A 95 -6.91 -1.97 -10.71
CA GLU A 95 -7.61 -1.90 -12.00
C GLU A 95 -7.74 -0.43 -12.41
N ASP A 96 -8.13 -0.17 -13.66
CA ASP A 96 -8.34 1.18 -14.20
C ASP A 96 -7.14 2.14 -13.99
N ILE A 97 -5.93 1.60 -14.12
CA ILE A 97 -4.68 2.33 -13.86
C ILE A 97 -4.44 3.35 -14.96
N THR A 98 -4.38 4.63 -14.60
CA THR A 98 -4.14 5.73 -15.53
C THR A 98 -3.14 6.73 -14.95
N TYR A 99 -2.26 7.26 -15.80
CA TYR A 99 -1.35 8.34 -15.43
C TYR A 99 -1.95 9.65 -15.89
N THR A 100 -2.07 10.62 -14.98
CA THR A 100 -2.73 11.90 -15.22
C THR A 100 -1.88 13.07 -14.74
N ASP A 101 -2.07 14.22 -15.40
CA ASP A 101 -1.46 15.49 -15.02
C ASP A 101 -2.43 16.38 -14.23
N GLU A 102 -3.68 15.94 -14.09
CA GLU A 102 -4.79 16.65 -13.46
C GLU A 102 -4.80 16.42 -11.94
N CYS A 103 -3.70 16.74 -11.28
CA CYS A 103 -3.53 16.57 -9.83
C CYS A 103 -2.58 17.63 -9.24
N GLU A 104 -2.48 17.71 -7.90
CA GLU A 104 -1.70 18.77 -7.23
C GLU A 104 -0.22 18.68 -7.61
N SER A 105 0.31 17.46 -7.71
CA SER A 105 1.72 17.24 -8.05
C SER A 105 2.01 17.14 -9.54
N LYS A 106 1.03 17.46 -10.42
CA LYS A 106 1.13 17.46 -11.89
C LYS A 106 1.42 16.11 -12.57
N LYS A 107 1.79 15.08 -11.82
CA LYS A 107 2.05 13.71 -12.31
C LYS A 107 1.56 12.73 -11.26
N CYS A 108 0.44 12.10 -11.53
CA CYS A 108 -0.23 11.19 -10.62
C CYS A 108 -0.60 9.88 -11.30
N LEU A 109 -0.75 8.87 -10.46
CA LEU A 109 -1.31 7.57 -10.82
C LEU A 109 -2.70 7.47 -10.21
N GLU A 110 -3.72 7.32 -11.05
CA GLU A 110 -5.08 6.99 -10.64
C GLU A 110 -5.32 5.48 -10.83
N TYR A 111 -5.95 4.83 -9.87
CA TYR A 111 -6.33 3.42 -9.95
C TYR A 111 -7.50 3.10 -9.04
N SER A 112 -8.20 2.01 -9.32
CA SER A 112 -9.21 1.42 -8.44
C SER A 112 -8.74 0.06 -7.91
N GLU A 113 -9.34 -0.42 -6.83
CA GLU A 113 -9.03 -1.73 -6.26
C GLU A 113 -10.26 -2.65 -6.27
N SER A 114 -10.07 -3.87 -6.78
CA SER A 114 -11.05 -4.95 -6.72
C SER A 114 -10.54 -6.04 -5.77
N SER A 115 -11.39 -6.52 -4.86
CA SER A 115 -11.01 -7.56 -3.88
C SER A 115 -11.98 -8.73 -3.88
N GLN A 116 -11.41 -9.94 -3.95
CA GLN A 116 -12.13 -11.21 -3.77
C GLN A 116 -11.70 -11.87 -2.46
N MET A 117 -12.64 -12.50 -1.75
CA MET A 117 -12.39 -13.16 -0.46
C MET A 117 -12.65 -14.66 -0.57
N TYR A 118 -11.71 -15.48 -0.09
CA TYR A 118 -11.82 -16.94 -0.07
C TYR A 118 -11.66 -17.46 1.35
N PHE A 119 -12.59 -18.29 1.83
CA PHE A 119 -12.48 -18.88 3.17
C PHE A 119 -11.39 -19.96 3.21
N GLU A 120 -10.54 -19.92 4.24
CA GLU A 120 -9.42 -20.85 4.45
C GLU A 120 -9.71 -21.77 5.64
N ALA A 121 -10.37 -22.90 5.37
CA ALA A 121 -10.84 -23.83 6.39
C ALA A 121 -9.70 -24.42 7.25
N ASN A 122 -8.54 -24.70 6.64
CA ASN A 122 -7.37 -25.28 7.32
C ASN A 122 -6.68 -24.32 8.30
N LYS A 123 -6.91 -23.01 8.17
CA LYS A 123 -6.37 -21.96 9.03
C LYS A 123 -7.42 -21.45 10.03
N SER A 124 -8.67 -21.92 9.93
CA SER A 124 -9.79 -21.46 10.74
C SER A 124 -10.11 -22.46 11.86
N SER A 125 -10.65 -21.97 12.97
CA SER A 125 -11.04 -22.83 14.11
C SER A 125 -12.26 -23.70 13.81
N ALA A 126 -13.15 -23.21 12.93
CA ALA A 126 -14.37 -23.90 12.53
C ALA A 126 -14.86 -23.36 11.18
N PHE A 127 -15.83 -24.05 10.58
CA PHE A 127 -16.60 -23.51 9.46
C PHE A 127 -17.64 -22.51 10.00
N PRO A 128 -17.80 -21.33 9.38
CA PRO A 128 -18.78 -20.32 9.80
C PRO A 128 -20.23 -20.85 9.87
N GLU A 129 -20.56 -21.85 9.06
CA GLU A 129 -21.89 -22.47 9.01
C GLU A 129 -22.19 -23.43 10.17
N ASN A 130 -21.17 -23.87 10.91
CA ASN A 130 -21.32 -24.83 12.00
C ASN A 130 -21.50 -24.17 13.37
N GLU A 131 -21.33 -22.84 13.47
CA GLU A 131 -21.36 -22.12 14.73
C GLU A 131 -22.41 -21.02 14.70
N THR A 132 -23.30 -21.01 15.71
CA THR A 132 -24.23 -19.90 15.91
C THR A 132 -23.60 -18.88 16.84
N ILE A 133 -23.36 -17.68 16.34
CA ILE A 133 -22.76 -16.58 17.11
C ILE A 133 -23.82 -15.50 17.28
N THR A 134 -24.06 -15.11 18.54
CA THR A 134 -24.97 -13.99 18.83
C THR A 134 -24.19 -12.69 18.83
N VAL A 135 -24.52 -11.81 17.88
CA VAL A 135 -23.92 -10.48 17.72
C VAL A 135 -25.02 -9.41 17.73
N PRO A 136 -24.68 -8.13 18.01
CA PRO A 136 -25.61 -7.03 17.78
C PRO A 136 -26.10 -7.05 16.33
N ASN A 137 -27.36 -6.70 16.12
CA ASN A 137 -27.93 -6.63 14.77
C ASN A 137 -27.27 -5.48 13.99
N ILE A 138 -26.27 -5.81 13.17
CA ILE A 138 -25.54 -4.88 12.30
C ILE A 138 -25.88 -5.24 10.86
N VAL A 139 -26.66 -4.41 10.18
CA VAL A 139 -27.02 -4.61 8.78
C VAL A 139 -25.87 -4.11 7.89
N ARG A 140 -24.89 -4.96 7.58
CA ARG A 140 -24.09 -4.86 6.33
C ARG A 140 -23.24 -6.11 6.11
N VAL A 141 -23.48 -6.81 5.00
CA VAL A 141 -22.54 -7.80 4.44
C VAL A 141 -22.24 -7.33 3.02
N LEU A 142 -20.97 -7.06 2.72
CA LEU A 142 -20.53 -6.76 1.35
C LEU A 142 -19.52 -7.84 0.96
N ASN A 143 -19.85 -8.61 -0.08
CA ASN A 143 -18.90 -9.43 -0.82
C ASN A 143 -18.66 -8.74 -2.17
N ASP A 144 -17.46 -8.87 -2.73
CA ASP A 144 -16.98 -8.15 -3.92
C ASP A 144 -16.96 -6.62 -3.74
N THR A 145 -16.00 -6.14 -2.97
CA THR A 145 -15.80 -4.70 -2.73
C THR A 145 -14.93 -4.09 -3.80
N PHE A 146 -15.48 -3.11 -4.52
CA PHE A 146 -14.74 -2.16 -5.35
C PHE A 146 -14.43 -0.92 -4.51
N ASP A 147 -13.18 -0.47 -4.50
CA ASP A 147 -12.74 0.73 -3.81
C ASP A 147 -11.98 1.67 -4.74
N GLY A 148 -11.98 2.97 -4.42
CA GLY A 148 -11.43 4.02 -5.26
C GLY A 148 -12.48 4.72 -6.16
N PRO A 149 -12.02 5.51 -7.16
CA PRO A 149 -10.62 5.64 -7.58
C PRO A 149 -9.73 6.35 -6.54
N PHE A 150 -8.47 5.96 -6.47
CA PHE A 150 -7.41 6.58 -5.68
C PHE A 150 -6.47 7.32 -6.62
N THR A 151 -6.12 8.56 -6.28
CA THR A 151 -5.11 9.35 -7.00
C THR A 151 -3.89 9.50 -6.09
N ILE A 152 -2.74 9.01 -6.53
CA ILE A 152 -1.48 9.07 -5.77
C ILE A 152 -0.37 9.79 -6.56
N ASN A 153 0.55 10.42 -5.85
CA ASN A 153 1.73 11.05 -6.43
C ASN A 153 2.72 10.00 -6.95
N THR A 154 3.26 10.20 -8.17
CA THR A 154 4.19 9.25 -8.81
C THR A 154 5.64 9.33 -8.31
N GLY A 155 5.99 10.34 -7.52
CA GLY A 155 7.36 10.67 -7.13
C GLY A 155 8.15 11.42 -8.21
N GLU A 156 7.52 11.78 -9.33
CA GLU A 156 8.16 12.57 -10.38
C GLU A 156 8.41 14.01 -9.90
N GLY A 157 9.65 14.49 -10.05
CA GLY A 157 10.09 15.80 -9.55
C GLY A 157 10.44 15.85 -8.06
N ASP A 158 9.74 15.08 -7.21
CA ASP A 158 10.06 14.92 -5.79
C ASP A 158 9.76 13.50 -5.29
N ILE A 159 10.82 12.69 -5.17
CA ILE A 159 10.69 11.30 -4.75
C ILE A 159 10.20 11.13 -3.31
N THR A 160 10.28 12.18 -2.47
CA THR A 160 9.84 12.10 -1.08
C THR A 160 8.32 11.99 -0.96
N LYS A 161 7.59 12.40 -2.00
CA LYS A 161 6.13 12.34 -2.10
C LYS A 161 5.61 11.07 -2.76
N LEU A 162 6.49 10.15 -3.14
CA LEU A 162 6.12 8.91 -3.82
C LEU A 162 5.02 8.15 -3.06
N GLY A 163 3.87 7.96 -3.72
CA GLY A 163 2.75 7.18 -3.20
C GLY A 163 1.87 7.91 -2.16
N GLU A 164 2.10 9.19 -1.91
CA GLU A 164 1.19 10.03 -1.13
C GLU A 164 -0.17 10.12 -1.82
N LEU A 165 -1.25 9.97 -1.04
CA LEU A 165 -2.62 10.09 -1.52
C LEU A 165 -2.95 11.57 -1.75
N GLU A 166 -3.39 11.91 -2.96
CA GLU A 166 -3.85 13.27 -3.29
C GLU A 166 -5.37 13.36 -3.31
N ALA A 167 -6.04 12.32 -3.80
CA ALA A 167 -7.50 12.28 -3.83
C ALA A 167 -8.05 10.86 -3.66
N PHE A 168 -9.22 10.79 -3.04
CA PHE A 168 -10.04 9.59 -2.99
C PHE A 168 -11.42 9.91 -3.57
N LYS A 169 -11.80 9.21 -4.65
CA LYS A 169 -13.04 9.46 -5.39
C LYS A 169 -13.16 10.92 -5.85
N GLY A 170 -12.04 11.52 -6.23
CA GLY A 170 -11.94 12.93 -6.62
C GLY A 170 -12.01 13.94 -5.47
N MET A 171 -12.14 13.49 -4.22
CA MET A 171 -12.16 14.35 -3.03
C MET A 171 -10.78 14.41 -2.39
N THR A 172 -10.33 15.62 -2.04
CA THR A 172 -9.06 15.88 -1.32
C THR A 172 -9.26 16.00 0.20
N LEU A 173 -10.51 16.23 0.63
CA LEU A 173 -10.96 16.28 2.01
C LEU A 173 -12.23 15.44 2.13
N ASN A 174 -12.39 14.72 3.24
CA ASN A 174 -13.67 14.13 3.60
C ASN A 174 -14.64 15.20 4.14
N ASP A 175 -15.92 14.89 4.24
CA ASP A 175 -16.96 15.75 4.83
C ASP A 175 -17.67 15.07 6.02
N ILE A 176 -17.11 13.94 6.49
CA ILE A 176 -17.71 13.08 7.50
C ILE A 176 -17.48 13.62 8.92
N TRP A 177 -16.37 14.32 9.14
CA TRP A 177 -15.95 14.74 10.48
C TRP A 177 -16.16 16.24 10.69
N ASP A 178 -16.38 16.63 11.95
CA ASP A 178 -16.71 18.01 12.33
C ASP A 178 -15.56 19.03 12.13
N THR A 179 -14.33 18.57 11.87
CA THR A 179 -13.16 19.45 11.77
C THR A 179 -12.38 19.20 10.48
N ASP A 180 -11.88 20.27 9.88
CA ASP A 180 -11.07 20.22 8.67
C ASP A 180 -9.85 19.30 8.83
N TYR A 181 -9.21 19.33 10.01
CA TYR A 181 -8.08 18.45 10.33
C TYR A 181 -8.46 16.96 10.29
N ALA A 182 -9.62 16.57 10.84
CA ALA A 182 -10.09 15.19 10.82
C ALA A 182 -10.53 14.74 9.41
N ASN A 183 -10.85 15.70 8.54
CA ASN A 183 -11.21 15.47 7.16
C ASN A 183 -10.00 15.33 6.22
N MET A 184 -8.79 15.64 6.67
CA MET A 184 -7.57 15.52 5.85
C MET A 184 -7.29 14.07 5.44
N LEU A 185 -6.99 13.86 4.16
CA LEU A 185 -6.56 12.59 3.58
C LEU A 185 -5.03 12.50 3.55
N ASN A 186 -4.41 12.12 4.67
CA ASN A 186 -2.95 12.13 4.80
C ASN A 186 -2.32 10.74 4.66
N GLY A 187 -1.12 10.68 4.05
CA GLY A 187 -0.26 9.50 4.00
C GLY A 187 -0.35 8.69 2.71
N THR A 188 0.15 7.45 2.74
CA THR A 188 0.18 6.55 1.57
C THR A 188 -0.87 5.46 1.67
N SER A 189 -1.26 4.88 0.52
CA SER A 189 -2.18 3.74 0.45
C SER A 189 -1.52 2.46 1.00
N LYS A 190 -1.52 2.33 2.34
CA LYS A 190 -1.45 1.15 3.22
C LYS A 190 -0.62 -0.11 2.84
N ASN A 191 0.42 -0.03 2.02
CA ASN A 191 1.37 -1.14 1.86
C ASN A 191 2.53 -1.07 2.88
N LYS A 192 2.24 -1.14 4.18
CA LYS A 192 3.27 -1.48 5.19
C LYS A 192 3.20 -2.98 5.45
N LYS A 193 4.16 -3.74 4.92
CA LYS A 193 4.47 -5.07 5.46
C LYS A 193 4.91 -4.87 6.91
N VAL A 194 4.11 -5.33 7.86
CA VAL A 194 4.57 -5.52 9.23
C VAL A 194 5.41 -6.79 9.22
N SER A 195 6.73 -6.62 9.30
CA SER A 195 7.70 -7.69 9.56
C SER A 195 7.64 -8.10 11.02
#